data_AF-A0A2X3EDT2-F1
#
_entry.id   AF-A0A2X3EDT2-F1
#
_cell.length_a   1.000
_cell.length_b   1.000
_cell.length_c   1.000
_cell.angle_alpha   90.00
_cell.angle_beta   90.00
_cell.angle_gamma   90.00
#
_symmetry.space_group_name_H-M   'P 1'
#
loop_
_entity.id
_entity.type
_entity.pdbx_description
1 polymer ?
#
loop_
_entity_poly.entity_id
_entity_poly.type
_entity_poly.pdbx_seq_one_letter_code
_entity_poly.pdbx_strand_id
1 'polypeptide(L)' 'MTPRGLGILSVFLVSFANFASIGIIAGAIKGLNEPQGNIVSRFGLRLVYSATLVSLLSASFAGLVL' A
#
# COMPACT_ATOMS: atom_id res chain seq x y z
N MET A 1 -14.76 13.98 -15.41
CA MET A 1 -13.63 14.09 -14.46
C MET A 1 -12.57 14.99 -15.10
N THR A 2 -11.88 15.84 -14.33
CA THR A 2 -10.80 16.68 -14.85
C THR A 2 -9.52 15.84 -15.07
N PRO A 3 -8.61 16.24 -15.98
CA PRO A 3 -7.32 15.56 -16.18
C PRO A 3 -6.52 15.45 -14.88
N ARG A 4 -6.56 16.51 -14.06
CA ARG A 4 -5.98 16.54 -12.72
C ARG A 4 -6.62 15.50 -11.78
N GLY A 5 -7.95 15.41 -11.76
CA GLY A 5 -8.66 14.40 -10.94
C GLY A 5 -8.35 12.97 -11.38
N LEU A 6 -8.23 12.73 -12.69
CA LEU A 6 -7.79 11.42 -13.23
C LEU A 6 -6.35 11.09 -12.83
N GLY A 7 -5.45 12.07 -12.85
CA GLY A 7 -4.06 11.91 -12.40
C GLY A 7 -3.97 11.53 -10.92
N ILE A 8 -4.67 12.27 -10.05
CA ILE A 8 -4.74 11.98 -8.60
C ILE A 8 -5.27 10.57 -8.35
N LEU A 9 -6.38 10.20 -9.02
CA LEU A 9 -7.00 8.88 -8.85
C LEU A 9 -6.08 7.75 -9.35
N SER A 10 -5.36 7.98 -10.45
CA SER A 10 -4.42 7.00 -11.00
C SER A 10 -3.26 6.74 -10.05
N VAL A 11 -2.69 7.80 -9.46
CA VAL A 11 -1.60 7.68 -8.48
C VAL A 11 -2.08 7.04 -7.18
N PHE A 12 -3.31 7.28 -6.76
CA PHE A 12 -3.89 6.58 -5.61
C PHE A 12 -4.06 5.07 -5.87
N LEU A 13 -4.61 4.71 -7.04
CA LEU A 13 -4.96 3.33 -7.38
C LEU A 13 -3.75 2.46 -7.71
N VAL A 14 -2.68 3.02 -8.29
CA VAL A 14 -1.45 2.25 -8.62
C VAL A 14 -0.78 1.68 -7.37
N SER A 15 -0.94 2.32 -6.21
CA SER A 15 -0.23 1.95 -4.98
C SER A 15 -0.76 0.68 -4.30
N PHE A 16 -1.88 0.09 -4.78
CA PHE A 16 -2.38 -1.26 -4.47
C PHE A 16 -2.16 -1.77 -3.02
N ALA A 17 -2.40 -0.90 -2.04
CA ALA A 17 -2.33 -1.20 -0.62
C ALA A 17 -3.61 -1.94 -0.19
N ASN A 18 -3.63 -3.27 -0.33
CA ASN A 18 -4.77 -4.09 0.09
C ASN A 18 -4.33 -5.28 0.96
N PHE A 19 -5.29 -5.87 1.68
CA PHE A 19 -5.06 -7.00 2.57
C PHE A 19 -4.44 -8.22 1.89
N ALA A 20 -4.81 -8.50 0.63
CA ALA A 20 -4.23 -9.60 -0.14
C ALA A 20 -2.76 -9.33 -0.48
N SER A 21 -2.39 -8.12 -0.89
CA SER A 21 -0.98 -7.74 -1.12
C SER A 21 -0.12 -7.94 0.12
N ILE A 22 -0.60 -7.51 1.30
CA ILE A 22 0.10 -7.71 2.57
C ILE A 22 0.17 -9.20 2.93
N GLY A 23 -0.89 -9.95 2.69
CA GLY A 23 -0.92 -11.40 2.90
C GLY A 23 0.09 -12.14 2.03
N ILE A 24 0.22 -11.76 0.74
CA ILE A 24 1.22 -12.32 -0.17
C ILE A 24 2.64 -12.02 0.32
N ILE A 25 2.92 -10.78 0.72
CA ILE A 25 4.24 -10.38 1.25
C ILE A 25 4.55 -11.15 2.54
N ALA A 26 3.61 -11.21 3.48
CA ALA A 26 3.80 -11.94 4.73
C ALA A 26 3.99 -13.45 4.48
N GLY A 27 3.25 -14.04 3.54
CA GLY A 27 3.38 -15.44 3.13
C GLY A 27 4.74 -15.73 2.47
N ALA A 28 5.20 -14.87 1.57
CA ALA A 28 6.51 -14.99 0.94
C ALA A 28 7.64 -14.89 1.97
N ILE A 29 7.57 -13.93 2.90
CA ILE A 29 8.55 -13.79 3.98
C ILE A 29 8.51 -15.01 4.89
N LYS A 30 7.33 -15.51 5.25
CA LYS A 30 7.19 -16.73 6.08
C LYS A 30 7.78 -17.96 5.40
N GLY A 31 7.63 -18.10 4.08
CA GLY A 31 8.23 -19.19 3.30
C GLY A 31 9.76 -19.14 3.25
N LEU A 32 10.35 -17.95 3.33
CA LEU A 32 11.82 -17.77 3.43
C LEU A 32 12.33 -17.87 4.87
N ASN A 33 11.56 -17.34 5.82
CA ASN A 33 11.90 -17.26 7.23
C ASN A 33 10.62 -17.16 8.08
N GLU A 34 10.28 -18.26 8.75
CA GLU A 34 9.08 -18.34 9.59
C GLU A 34 9.03 -17.31 10.73
N PRO A 35 10.08 -17.11 11.55
CA PRO A 35 10.03 -16.13 12.63
C PRO A 35 9.83 -14.69 12.12
N GLN A 36 10.50 -14.28 11.03
CA GLN A 36 10.24 -12.97 10.43
C GLN A 36 8.83 -12.88 9.83
N GLY A 37 8.33 -13.95 9.19
CA GLY A 37 6.98 -13.98 8.66
C GLY A 37 5.90 -13.82 9.72
N ASN A 38 6.07 -14.43 10.91
CA ASN A 38 5.16 -14.26 12.04
C ASN A 38 5.21 -12.84 12.64
N ILE A 39 6.37 -12.17 12.61
CA ILE A 39 6.48 -10.77 13.01
C ILE A 39 5.70 -9.89 12.02
N VAL A 40 5.93 -10.06 10.72
CA VAL A 40 5.26 -9.27 9.66
C VAL A 40 3.75 -9.47 9.68
N SER A 41 3.26 -10.70 9.82
CA SER A 41 1.83 -10.99 9.87
C SER A 41 1.14 -10.35 11.09
N ARG A 42 1.82 -10.29 12.24
CA ARG A 42 1.31 -9.61 13.44
C ARG A 42 1.13 -8.10 13.25
N PHE A 43 1.95 -7.49 12.39
CA PHE A 43 1.84 -6.07 12.03
C PHE A 43 0.99 -5.81 10.78
N GLY A 44 0.32 -6.83 10.23
CA GLY A 44 -0.44 -6.75 8.98
C GLY A 44 -1.44 -5.58 8.91
N LEU A 45 -2.20 -5.34 9.98
CA LEU A 45 -3.15 -4.21 10.03
C LEU A 45 -2.46 -2.84 10.00
N ARG A 46 -1.32 -2.71 10.71
CA ARG A 46 -0.50 -1.49 10.66
C ARG A 46 0.12 -1.29 9.29
N LEU A 47 0.52 -2.38 8.61
CA LEU A 47 1.05 -2.33 7.24
C LEU A 47 0.00 -1.82 6.25
N VAL A 48 -1.24 -2.35 6.30
CA VAL A 48 -2.34 -1.86 5.46
C VAL A 48 -2.61 -0.38 5.72
N TYR A 49 -2.73 0.01 7.01
CA TYR A 49 -2.97 1.41 7.37
C TYR A 49 -1.86 2.33 6.86
N SER A 50 -0.58 1.97 7.08
CA SER A 50 0.55 2.75 6.58
C SER A 50 0.56 2.84 5.05
N ALA A 51 0.25 1.74 4.36
CA ALA A 51 0.25 1.70 2.91
C ALA A 51 -0.88 2.57 2.33
N THR A 52 -2.07 2.58 2.95
CA THR A 52 -3.16 3.50 2.58
C THR A 52 -2.78 4.97 2.79
N LEU A 53 -2.14 5.31 3.92
CA LEU A 53 -1.66 6.67 4.18
C LEU A 53 -0.63 7.12 3.14
N VAL A 54 0.29 6.23 2.75
CA VAL A 54 1.28 6.51 1.70
C VAL A 54 0.61 6.72 0.35
N SER A 55 -0.43 5.95 0.00
CA SER A 55 -1.21 6.18 -1.23
C SER A 55 -1.89 7.55 -1.24
N LEU A 56 -2.51 7.94 -0.11
CA LEU A 56 -3.15 9.25 0.03
C LEU A 56 -2.15 10.40 -0.06
N LEU A 57 -0.98 10.25 0.58
CA LEU A 57 0.09 11.23 0.51
C LEU A 57 0.58 11.38 -0.94
N SER A 58 0.82 10.27 -1.63
CA SER A 58 1.28 10.26 -3.03
C SER A 58 0.26 10.91 -3.97
N ALA A 59 -1.02 10.61 -3.79
CA ALA A 59 -2.11 11.23 -4.54
C ALA A 59 -2.24 12.73 -4.25
N SER A 60 -2.01 13.15 -3.00
CA SER A 60 -2.00 14.56 -2.61
C SER A 60 -0.85 15.31 -3.27
N PHE A 61 0.35 14.72 -3.31
CA PHE A 61 1.49 15.28 -4.05
C PHE A 61 1.22 15.36 -5.55
N ALA A 62 0.65 14.30 -6.15
CA ALA A 62 0.23 14.33 -7.55
C ALA A 62 -0.76 15.47 -7.81
N GLY A 63 -1.71 15.69 -6.90
CA GLY A 63 -2.65 16.80 -6.99
C GLY A 63 -2.01 18.18 -6.85
N LEU A 64 -0.89 18.33 -6.13
CA LEU A 64 -0.17 19.60 -6.05
C LEU A 64 0.65 19.90 -7.31
N VAL A 65 1.15 18.86 -7.99
CA VAL A 65 2.07 19.00 -9.13
C VAL A 65 1.34 19.03 -10.49
N LEU A 66 0.21 18.33 -10.61
CA LEU A 66 -0.69 18.31 -11.78
C LEU A 66 -1.78 19.38 -11.69
#